data_AF-A0A917DTX4-F1
#
_entry.id   AF-A0A917DTX4-F1
#
_cell.length_a   1.000
_cell.length_b   1.000
_cell.length_c   1.000
_cell.angle_alpha   90.00
_cell.angle_beta   90.00
_cell.angle_gamma   90.00
#
_symmetry.space_group_name_H-M   'P 1'
#
loop_
_entity.id
_entity.type
_entity.pdbx_description
1 polymer ?
#
loop_
_entity_poly.entity_id
_entity_poly.type
_entity_poly.pdbx_seq_one_letter_code
_entity_poly.pdbx_strand_id
1 'polypeptide(L)'
;MSKEAQQEVSFEEAMERLEVIVSQLENGDVPLEQAIDLFQEGMKISQLCGAKLEQVEKKIEVLIESEGGLIKKTFAPANEDKGE
;
A
#
# COMPACT_ATOMS: atom_id res chain seq x y z
N MET A 1 -16.39 19.57 -22.32
CA MET A 1 -16.03 18.23 -21.82
C MET A 1 -15.20 18.45 -20.58
N SER A 2 -15.84 18.32 -19.43
CA SER A 2 -15.28 18.67 -18.12
C SER A 2 -14.18 17.68 -17.78
N LYS A 3 -12.96 18.19 -17.65
CA LYS A 3 -11.80 17.44 -17.16
C LYS A 3 -12.05 17.20 -15.68
N GLU A 4 -12.75 16.13 -15.34
CA GLU A 4 -12.80 15.63 -13.98
C GLU A 4 -11.36 15.27 -13.61
N ALA A 5 -10.73 16.14 -12.83
CA ALA A 5 -9.52 15.83 -12.14
C ALA A 5 -9.88 14.69 -11.17
N GLN A 6 -9.69 13.46 -11.62
CA GLN A 6 -9.50 12.33 -10.73
C GLN A 6 -8.33 12.72 -9.84
N GLN A 7 -8.63 13.22 -8.64
CA GLN A 7 -7.63 13.34 -7.58
C GLN A 7 -7.15 11.92 -7.31
N GLU A 8 -6.01 11.55 -7.87
CA GLU A 8 -5.32 10.35 -7.45
C GLU A 8 -5.02 10.50 -5.97
N VAL A 9 -5.63 9.65 -5.15
CA VAL A 9 -5.36 9.57 -3.72
C VAL A 9 -3.85 9.38 -3.54
N SER A 10 -3.21 10.21 -2.72
CA SER A 10 -1.78 10.08 -2.40
C SER A 10 -1.49 8.79 -1.61
N PHE A 11 -0.22 8.43 -1.47
CA PHE A 11 0.15 7.27 -0.65
C PHE A 11 -0.21 7.51 0.81
N GLU A 12 0.07 8.72 1.30
CA GLU A 12 -0.16 9.16 2.66
C GLU A 12 -1.66 9.16 3.01
N GLU A 13 -2.51 9.71 2.14
CA GLU A 13 -3.97 9.69 2.32
C GLU A 13 -4.52 8.26 2.31
N ALA A 14 -4.00 7.39 1.43
CA ALA A 14 -4.39 5.99 1.39
C ALA A 14 -3.99 5.26 2.68
N MET A 15 -2.78 5.50 3.20
CA MET A 15 -2.31 4.92 4.46
C MET A 15 -3.12 5.41 5.66
N GLU A 16 -3.40 6.71 5.77
CA GLU A 16 -4.23 7.25 6.84
C GLU A 16 -5.63 6.62 6.84
N ARG A 17 -6.23 6.45 5.66
CA ARG A 17 -7.53 5.76 5.53
C ARG A 17 -7.44 4.30 5.97
N LEU A 18 -6.37 3.59 5.61
CA LEU A 18 -6.17 2.19 6.01
C LEU A 18 -6.04 2.05 7.52
N GLU A 19 -5.29 2.94 8.18
CA GLU A 19 -5.14 2.97 9.64
C GLU A 19 -6.49 3.19 10.34
N VAL A 20 -7.30 4.10 9.82
CA VAL A 20 -8.66 4.34 10.33
C VAL A 20 -9.53 3.09 10.21
N ILE A 21 -9.49 2.39 9.08
CA ILE A 21 -10.24 1.15 8.87
C ILE A 21 -9.79 0.06 9.84
N VAL A 22 -8.48 -0.14 9.99
CA VAL A 22 -7.93 -1.12 10.93
C VAL A 22 -8.38 -0.82 12.35
N SER A 23 -8.25 0.44 12.80
CA SER A 23 -8.70 0.85 14.12
C SER A 23 -10.20 0.56 14.35
N GLN A 24 -11.05 0.82 13.35
CA GLN A 24 -12.49 0.52 13.46
C GLN A 24 -12.76 -0.98 13.57
N LEU A 25 -12.05 -1.81 12.79
CA LEU A 25 -12.19 -3.26 12.85
C LEU A 25 -11.67 -3.85 14.16
N GLU A 26 -10.59 -3.30 14.71
CA GLU A 26 -9.98 -3.74 15.98
C GLU A 26 -10.84 -3.38 17.21
N ASN A 27 -11.59 -2.27 17.15
CA ASN A 27 -12.47 -1.86 18.24
C ASN A 27 -13.62 -2.86 18.51
N GLY A 28 -13.97 -3.72 17.54
CA GLY A 28 -14.93 -4.82 17.75
C GLY A 28 -16.41 -4.43 17.89
N ASP A 29 -16.72 -3.14 18.04
CA ASP A 29 -18.09 -2.61 18.16
C ASP A 29 -18.79 -2.38 16.80
N VAL A 30 -18.16 -2.80 15.70
CA VAL A 30 -18.69 -2.64 14.33
C VAL A 30 -19.64 -3.79 13.98
N PRO A 31 -20.87 -3.52 13.52
CA PRO A 31 -21.78 -4.56 13.03
C PRO A 31 -21.15 -5.39 11.91
N LEU A 32 -21.44 -6.70 11.87
CA LEU A 32 -20.82 -7.64 10.92
C LEU A 32 -20.88 -7.17 9.45
N GLU A 33 -22.02 -6.64 9.02
CA GLU A 33 -22.22 -6.14 7.65
C GLU A 33 -21.27 -4.98 7.34
N GLN A 34 -21.12 -4.04 8.28
CA GLN A 34 -20.18 -2.92 8.14
C GLN A 34 -18.72 -3.37 8.23
N ALA A 35 -18.43 -4.38 9.04
CA ALA A 35 -17.08 -4.95 9.13
C ALA A 35 -16.65 -5.59 7.81
N ILE A 36 -17.57 -6.23 7.07
CA ILE A 36 -17.32 -6.77 5.73
C ILE A 36 -17.00 -5.64 4.75
N ASP A 37 -17.77 -4.55 4.77
CA ASP A 37 -17.55 -3.40 3.89
C ASP A 37 -16.20 -2.72 4.17
N LEU A 38 -15.89 -2.48 5.44
CA LEU A 38 -14.61 -1.93 5.88
C LEU A 38 -13.43 -2.83 5.48
N PHE A 39 -13.58 -4.15 5.62
CA PHE A 39 -12.55 -5.10 5.21
C PHE A 39 -12.29 -5.04 3.69
N GLN A 40 -13.36 -5.00 2.88
CA GLN A 40 -13.24 -4.86 1.43
C GLN A 40 -12.58 -3.53 1.03
N GLU A 41 -12.93 -2.44 1.72
CA GLU A 41 -12.30 -1.14 1.51
C GLU A 41 -10.81 -1.19 1.86
N GLY A 42 -10.47 -1.73 3.04
CA GLY A 42 -9.09 -1.88 3.50
C GLY A 42 -8.24 -2.72 2.53
N MET A 43 -8.81 -3.80 1.98
CA MET A 43 -8.14 -4.59 0.94
C MET A 43 -7.82 -3.78 -0.32
N LYS A 44 -8.76 -2.98 -0.83
CA LYS A 44 -8.55 -2.15 -2.02
C LYS A 44 -7.47 -1.10 -1.77
N ILE A 45 -7.48 -0.49 -0.58
CA ILE A 45 -6.48 0.51 -0.19
C ILE A 45 -5.09 -0.13 -0.04
N SER A 46 -5.00 -1.29 0.60
CA SER A 46 -3.75 -2.04 0.71
C SER A 46 -3.14 -2.36 -0.66
N GLN A 47 -3.97 -2.80 -1.61
CA GLN A 47 -3.56 -3.01 -3.00
C GLN A 47 -3.09 -1.72 -3.68
N LEU A 48 -3.78 -0.60 -3.46
CA LEU A 48 -3.40 0.71 -3.97
C LEU A 48 -2.02 1.15 -3.44
N CYS A 49 -1.79 1.00 -2.13
CA CYS A 49 -0.51 1.32 -1.51
C CYS A 49 0.63 0.46 -2.10
N GLY A 50 0.41 -0.86 -2.22
CA GLY A 50 1.37 -1.77 -2.85
C GLY A 50 1.71 -1.37 -4.28
N ALA A 51 0.70 -1.05 -5.10
CA ALA A 51 0.90 -0.63 -6.48
C ALA A 51 1.68 0.68 -6.59
N LYS A 52 1.44 1.64 -5.68
CA LYS A 52 2.21 2.91 -5.63
C LYS A 52 3.67 2.67 -5.28
N LEU A 53 3.94 1.82 -4.29
CA LEU A 53 5.31 1.47 -3.91
C LEU A 53 6.04 0.75 -5.05
N GLU A 54 5.39 -0.19 -5.72
CA GLU A 54 5.97 -0.89 -6.88
C GLU A 54 6.31 0.08 -8.02
N GLN A 55 5.46 1.09 -8.28
CA GLN A 55 5.76 2.12 -9.27
C GLN A 55 6.97 2.97 -8.89
N VAL A 56 7.14 3.30 -7.61
CA VAL A 56 8.30 4.05 -7.12
C VAL A 56 9.57 3.20 -7.23
N GLU A 57 9.50 1.93 -6.84
CA GLU A 57 10.62 0.99 -6.95
C GLU A 57 11.11 0.86 -8.40
N LYS A 58 10.19 0.66 -9.36
CA LYS A 58 10.54 0.60 -10.79
C LYS A 58 11.18 1.89 -11.30
N LYS A 59 10.68 3.06 -10.87
CA LYS A 59 11.29 4.34 -11.25
C LYS A 59 12.71 4.47 -10.72
N ILE A 60 12.96 4.01 -9.49
CA ILE A 60 14.29 4.01 -8.88
C ILE A 60 15.21 3.03 -9.63
N GLU A 61 14.73 1.83 -9.98
CA GLU A 61 15.50 0.84 -10.74
C GLU A 61 16.00 1.40 -12.07
N VAL A 62 15.12 2.04 -12.85
CA VAL A 62 15.49 2.67 -14.14
C VAL A 62 16.53 3.79 -13.97
N LEU A 63 16.44 4.58 -12.89
CA LEU A 63 17.43 5.63 -12.61
C LEU A 63 18.81 5.04 -12.28
N ILE A 64 18.85 3.97 -11.47
CA ILE A 64 20.09 3.29 -11.08
C ILE A 64 20.73 2.55 -12.27
N GLU A 65 19.93 1.91 -13.12
CA GLU A 65 20.40 1.29 -14.37
C GLU A 65 21.03 2.33 -15.32
N SER A 66 20.52 3.56 -15.32
CA SER A 66 21.04 4.67 -16.13
C SER A 66 22.38 5.23 -15.60
N GLU A 67 22.69 5.06 -14.30
CA GLU A 67 23.95 5.51 -13.68
C GLU A 67 25.03 4.41 -13.54
N GLY A 68 24.75 3.18 -14.00
CA GLY A 68 25.79 2.18 -14.27
C GLY A 68 26.26 1.31 -13.09
N GLY A 69 25.47 1.12 -12.03
CA GLY A 69 25.86 0.23 -10.93
C GLY A 69 24.71 -0.38 -10.14
N LEU A 70 24.44 -1.67 -10.35
CA LEU A 70 23.47 -2.45 -9.58
C LEU A 70 24.08 -3.00 -8.28
N ILE A 71 23.51 -2.65 -7.13
CA ILE A 71 23.47 -3.53 -5.95
C ILE A 71 21.99 -3.67 -5.55
N LYS A 72 21.37 -4.80 -5.94
CA LYS A 72 20.02 -5.16 -5.50
C LYS A 72 20.08 -5.57 -4.02
N LYS A 73 19.52 -4.75 -3.14
CA LYS A 73 18.99 -5.23 -1.86
C LYS A 73 17.48 -5.32 -2.01
N THR A 74 16.98 -6.53 -2.17
CA THR A 74 15.56 -6.83 -2.06
C THR A 74 15.08 -6.43 -0.67
N PHE A 75 14.03 -5.62 -0.59
CA PHE A 75 13.26 -5.46 0.65
C PHE A 75 12.42 -6.73 0.85
N ALA A 76 13.08 -7.82 1.26
CA ALA A 76 12.37 -8.94 1.85
C ALA A 76 11.86 -8.47 3.23
N PRO A 77 10.57 -8.66 3.57
CA PRO A 77 10.13 -8.47 4.95
C PRO A 77 10.99 -9.37 5.84
N ALA A 78 11.54 -8.81 6.92
CA ALA A 78 12.52 -9.45 7.80
C ALA A 78 11.89 -10.55 8.68
N ASN A 79 11.18 -11.51 8.08
CA ASN A 79 10.61 -12.68 8.74
C ASN A 79 10.79 -13.93 7.87
N GLU A 80 12.05 -14.32 7.64
CA GLU A 80 12.43 -15.72 7.40
C GLU A 80 13.71 -16.01 8.20
N ASP A 81 13.64 -15.80 9.52
CA ASP A 81 14.49 -16.57 10.45
C ASP A 81 13.89 -17.98 10.49
N LYS A 82 14.29 -18.82 9.53
CA LYS A 82 14.13 -20.26 9.67
C LYS A 82 15.02 -20.67 10.83
N GLY A 83 14.39 -20.88 11.98
CA GLY A 83 15.05 -21.51 13.12
C GLY A 83 15.69 -22.82 12.69
N GLU A 84 17.00 -22.92 12.94
CA GLU A 84 17.68 -24.19 13.19
C GLU A 84 17.44 -24.62 14.65
#